data_AF-A0A4R5QLF4-F1
#
_entry.id   AF-A0A4R5QLF4-F1
#
_cell.length_a   1.000
_cell.length_b   1.000
_cell.length_c   1.000
_cell.angle_alpha   90.00
_cell.angle_beta   90.00
_cell.angle_gamma   90.00
#
_symmetry.space_group_name_H-M   'P 1'
#
loop_
_entity.id
_entity.type
_entity.pdbx_description
1 polymer ?
#
loop_
_entity_poly.entity_id
_entity_poly.type
_entity_poly.pdbx_seq_one_letter_code
_entity_poly.pdbx_strand_id
1 'polypeptide(L)'
;MPVLRFFALQVAIGFGIASLFLAALLLSDLGGVGTLLCAPSAGVWPALLFWLFTGLTFGAVQFAVALGLAAMAEPGDDRGSFVAEPAYAAVRAVRRPCNPLP
;
A
#
# COMPACT_ATOMS: atom_id res chain seq x y z
N MET A 1 6.25 -1.66 16.78
CA MET A 1 5.88 -0.72 15.69
C MET A 1 4.79 -1.33 14.80
N PRO A 2 3.50 -1.27 15.17
CA PRO A 2 2.42 -1.99 14.47
C PRO A 2 2.12 -1.46 13.05
N VAL A 3 2.34 -0.17 12.81
CA VAL A 3 2.09 0.51 11.51
C VAL A 3 3.01 0.05 10.39
N LEU A 4 4.29 -0.17 10.69
CA LEU A 4 5.29 -0.58 9.69
C LEU A 4 4.97 -1.97 9.11
N ARG A 5 4.43 -2.87 9.94
CA ARG A 5 4.08 -4.24 9.52
C ARG A 5 2.88 -4.24 8.57
N PHE A 6 1.89 -3.39 8.84
CA PHE A 6 0.72 -3.24 7.97
C PHE A 6 1.10 -2.63 6.61
N PHE A 7 1.96 -1.60 6.62
CA PHE A 7 2.50 -1.01 5.40
C PHE A 7 3.28 -2.03 4.56
N ALA A 8 4.19 -2.78 5.18
CA ALA A 8 4.99 -3.79 4.48
C ALA A 8 4.12 -4.88 3.83
N LEU A 9 3.00 -5.26 4.45
CA LEU A 9 2.08 -6.26 3.91
C LEU A 9 1.37 -5.76 2.64
N GLN A 10 0.91 -4.51 2.64
CA GLN A 10 0.32 -3.88 1.45
C GLN A 10 1.34 -3.72 0.32
N VAL A 11 2.58 -3.32 0.65
CA VAL A 11 3.66 -3.24 -0.34
C VAL A 11 3.99 -4.61 -0.94
N ALA A 12 4.01 -5.67 -0.13
CA ALA A 12 4.27 -7.03 -0.60
C ALA A 12 3.17 -7.55 -1.54
N ILE A 13 1.90 -7.29 -1.22
CA ILE A 13 0.77 -7.64 -2.08
C ILE A 13 0.82 -6.84 -3.40
N GLY A 14 1.10 -5.53 -3.33
CA GLY A 14 1.31 -4.69 -4.50
C GLY A 14 2.41 -5.21 -5.43
N PHE A 15 3.52 -5.68 -4.86
CA PHE A 15 4.61 -6.30 -5.62
C PHE A 15 4.24 -7.63 -6.27
N GLY A 16 3.41 -8.46 -5.61
CA GLY A 16 2.89 -9.70 -6.18
C GLY A 16 1.93 -9.48 -7.36
N ILE A 17 1.10 -8.43 -7.31
CA ILE A 17 0.24 -8.07 -8.44
C ILE A 17 1.06 -7.46 -9.58
N ALA A 18 2.09 -6.66 -9.26
CA ALA A 18 2.98 -6.08 -10.26
C ALA A 18 3.78 -7.11 -11.03
N SER A 19 4.26 -8.17 -10.37
CA SER A 19 4.95 -9.27 -11.08
C SER A 19 4.00 -9.99 -12.05
N LEU A 20 2.74 -10.19 -11.66
CA LEU A 20 1.71 -10.76 -12.53
C LEU A 20 1.42 -9.85 -13.74
N PHE A 21 1.35 -8.53 -13.52
CA PHE A 21 1.14 -7.55 -14.58
C PHE A 21 2.33 -7.48 -15.55
N LEU A 22 3.56 -7.45 -15.03
CA LEU A 22 4.78 -7.52 -15.85
C LEU A 22 4.81 -8.81 -16.68
N ALA A 23 4.48 -9.96 -16.07
CA ALA A 23 4.41 -11.23 -16.78
C ALA A 23 3.35 -11.21 -17.89
N ALA A 24 2.17 -10.65 -17.63
CA ALA A 24 1.13 -10.46 -18.63
C ALA A 24 1.59 -9.55 -19.78
N LEU A 25 2.38 -8.50 -19.49
CA LEU A 25 2.95 -7.61 -20.50
C LEU A 25 4.00 -8.30 -21.37
N LEU A 26 4.90 -9.09 -20.77
CA LEU A 26 5.88 -9.89 -21.50
C LEU A 26 5.20 -10.92 -22.41
N LEU A 27 4.09 -11.52 -21.96
CA LEU A 27 3.33 -12.50 -22.73
C LEU A 27 2.49 -11.87 -23.85
N SER A 28 1.97 -10.66 -23.63
CA SER A 28 1.07 -9.99 -24.59
C SER A 28 1.81 -9.13 -25.62
N ASP A 29 3.10 -8.89 -25.41
CA ASP A 29 4.00 -8.03 -26.22
C ASP A 29 3.30 -6.77 -26.77
N LEU A 30 2.63 -6.04 -25.87
CA LEU A 30 1.80 -4.89 -26.24
C LEU A 30 2.65 -3.85 -26.98
N GLY A 31 2.52 -3.78 -28.31
CA GLY A 31 3.26 -2.84 -29.14
C GLY A 31 4.78 -3.07 -29.21
N GLY A 32 5.28 -4.28 -28.94
CA GLY A 32 6.71 -4.60 -28.96
C GLY A 32 7.47 -4.22 -27.68
N VAL A 33 6.75 -3.83 -26.62
CA VAL A 33 7.35 -3.44 -25.33
C VAL A 33 8.08 -4.61 -24.67
N GLY A 34 7.60 -5.84 -24.84
CA GLY A 34 8.32 -7.04 -24.38
C GLY A 34 9.64 -7.22 -25.11
N THR A 35 9.64 -6.99 -26.43
CA THR A 35 10.87 -7.02 -27.24
C THR A 35 11.85 -5.89 -26.86
N LEU A 36 11.35 -4.71 -26.48
CA LEU A 36 12.18 -3.61 -25.98
C LEU A 36 12.73 -3.89 -24.57
N LEU A 37 11.93 -4.48 -23.68
CA LEU A 37 12.38 -4.83 -22.32
C LEU A 37 13.41 -5.95 -22.33
N CYS A 38 13.31 -6.89 -23.29
CA CYS A 38 14.30 -7.94 -23.51
C CYS A 38 15.39 -7.55 -24.53
N ALA A 39 15.44 -6.28 -24.94
CA ALA A 39 16.44 -5.83 -25.91
C ALA A 39 17.86 -6.00 -25.35
N PRO A 40 18.79 -6.65 -26.08
CA PRO A 40 20.14 -6.92 -25.60
C PRO A 40 20.96 -5.67 -25.24
N SER A 41 20.60 -4.52 -25.82
CA SER A 41 21.33 -3.26 -25.63
C SER A 41 21.14 -2.63 -24.26
N ALA A 42 20.02 -2.91 -23.58
CA ALA A 42 19.70 -2.33 -22.28
C ALA A 42 19.84 -3.33 -21.11
N GLY A 43 19.93 -4.63 -21.42
CA GLY A 43 20.04 -5.68 -20.41
C GLY A 43 18.78 -5.80 -19.54
N VAL A 44 18.92 -6.26 -18.30
CA VAL A 44 17.79 -6.52 -17.38
C VAL A 44 17.20 -5.26 -16.73
N TRP A 45 17.85 -4.10 -16.91
CA TRP A 45 17.49 -2.86 -16.22
C TRP A 45 16.09 -2.32 -16.56
N PRO A 46 15.64 -2.27 -17.82
CA PRO A 46 14.31 -1.78 -18.16
C PRO A 46 13.21 -2.64 -17.52
N ALA A 47 13.37 -3.96 -17.55
CA ALA A 47 12.44 -4.89 -16.93
C ALA A 47 12.38 -4.69 -15.40
N LEU A 48 13.54 -4.52 -14.76
CA LEU A 48 13.62 -4.32 -13.32
C LEU A 48 13.04 -2.97 -12.88
N LEU A 49 13.33 -1.89 -13.60
CA LEU A 49 12.76 -0.56 -13.34
C LEU A 49 11.25 -0.56 -13.58
N PHE A 50 10.79 -1.15 -14.68
CA PHE A 50 9.37 -1.27 -14.96
C PHE A 50 8.65 -2.05 -13.85
N TRP A 51 9.22 -3.19 -13.43
CA TRP A 51 8.71 -3.98 -12.31
C TRP A 51 8.68 -3.19 -11.00
N LEU A 52 9.74 -2.44 -10.70
CA LEU A 52 9.84 -1.61 -9.51
C LEU A 52 8.78 -0.50 -9.51
N PHE A 53 8.64 0.25 -10.60
CA PHE A 53 7.68 1.35 -10.70
C PHE A 53 6.23 0.85 -10.67
N THR A 54 5.93 -0.25 -11.36
CA THR A 54 4.60 -0.87 -11.30
C THR A 54 4.31 -1.44 -9.91
N GLY A 55 5.28 -2.10 -9.27
CA GLY A 55 5.25 -2.57 -7.88
C GLY A 55 4.92 -1.47 -6.88
N LEU A 56 5.68 -0.37 -6.93
CA LEU A 56 5.44 0.79 -6.06
C LEU A 56 4.07 1.41 -6.31
N THR A 57 3.61 1.53 -7.56
CA THR A 57 2.32 2.14 -7.89
C THR A 57 1.16 1.33 -7.30
N PHE A 58 1.18 0.00 -7.45
CA PHE A 58 0.14 -0.87 -6.87
C PHE A 58 0.18 -0.87 -5.34
N GLY A 59 1.38 -0.90 -4.73
CA GLY A 59 1.53 -0.80 -3.27
C GLY A 59 1.04 0.55 -2.73
N ALA A 60 1.30 1.65 -3.43
CA ALA A 60 0.86 2.98 -3.05
C ALA A 60 -0.67 3.12 -3.07
N VAL A 61 -1.33 2.58 -4.11
CA VAL A 61 -2.81 2.59 -4.21
C VAL A 61 -3.43 1.74 -3.11
N GLN A 62 -2.91 0.54 -2.87
CA GLN A 62 -3.41 -0.33 -1.79
C GLN A 62 -3.24 0.30 -0.41
N PHE A 63 -2.10 0.96 -0.17
CA PHE A 63 -1.89 1.73 1.05
C PHE A 63 -2.87 2.90 1.19
N ALA A 64 -3.11 3.66 0.12
CA ALA A 64 -4.06 4.77 0.11
C ALA A 64 -5.50 4.31 0.38
N VAL A 65 -5.91 3.20 -0.24
CA VAL A 65 -7.24 2.59 -0.03
C VAL A 65 -7.37 2.08 1.41
N ALA A 66 -6.37 1.37 1.94
CA ALA A 66 -6.42 0.87 3.29
C ALA A 66 -6.45 2.00 4.33
N LEU A 67 -5.70 3.08 4.10
CA LEU A 67 -5.75 4.29 4.93
C LEU A 67 -7.11 4.98 4.86
N GLY A 68 -7.68 5.12 3.66
CA GLY A 68 -9.01 5.70 3.46
C GLY A 68 -10.11 4.90 4.15
N LEU A 69 -10.11 3.57 3.99
CA LEU A 69 -11.05 2.68 4.68
C LEU A 69 -10.89 2.73 6.20
N ALA A 70 -9.66 2.79 6.70
CA ALA A 70 -9.39 2.94 8.13
C ALA A 70 -9.88 4.29 8.69
N ALA A 71 -9.84 5.36 7.90
CA ALA A 71 -10.35 6.67 8.29
C ALA A 71 -11.89 6.75 8.29
N MET A 72 -12.56 5.94 7.46
CA MET A 72 -14.02 5.88 7.36
C MET A 72 -14.68 4.91 8.36
N ALA A 73 -13.87 4.07 9.03
CA ALA A 73 -14.35 3.20 10.09
C ALA A 73 -14.59 4.02 11.37
N GLU A 74 -15.79 4.58 11.50
CA GLU A 74 -16.28 5.20 12.73
C GLU A 74 -16.27 4.19 13.90
N PRO A 75 -16.05 4.64 15.16
CA PRO A 75 -15.88 3.77 16.31
C PRO A 75 -17.24 3.20 16.75
N GLY A 76 -17.65 2.06 16.20
CA GLY A 76 -18.91 1.44 16.61
C GLY A 76 -19.29 0.08 16.04
N ASP A 77 -18.41 -0.63 15.33
CA ASP A 77 -18.68 -2.01 14.90
C ASP A 77 -17.72 -2.99 15.60
N ASP A 78 -18.25 -3.70 16.60
CA ASP A 78 -17.61 -4.75 17.39
C ASP A 78 -17.35 -6.02 16.55
N ARG A 79 -16.53 -5.89 15.50
CA ARG A 79 -16.05 -7.02 14.70
C ARG A 79 -14.54 -6.96 14.49
N GLY A 80 -13.84 -7.35 15.56
CA GLY A 80 -12.67 -8.23 15.48
C GLY A 80 -11.53 -7.84 14.53
N SER A 81 -11.23 -6.56 14.35
CA SER A 81 -10.02 -6.14 13.64
C SER A 81 -8.96 -5.62 14.61
N PHE A 82 -7.78 -6.23 14.54
CA PHE A 82 -6.54 -5.79 15.18
C PHE A 82 -6.14 -4.42 14.60
N VAL A 83 -6.87 -3.37 14.97
CA VAL A 83 -6.52 -2.00 14.63
C VAL A 83 -5.75 -1.43 15.81
N ALA A 84 -4.57 -0.90 15.50
CA ALA A 84 -3.60 -0.36 16.44
C ALA A 84 -4.21 0.78 17.28
N GLU A 85 -4.74 0.42 18.45
CA GLU A 85 -5.28 1.29 19.49
C GLU A 85 -4.19 1.59 20.54
N PRO A 86 -3.35 2.61 20.30
CA PRO A 86 -3.03 3.49 21.42
C PRO A 86 -2.87 4.97 21.05
N ALA A 87 -2.73 5.31 19.76
CA ALA A 87 -2.38 6.67 19.36
C ALA A 87 -3.57 7.64 19.36
N TYR A 88 -4.79 7.16 19.08
CA TYR A 88 -5.98 8.02 19.04
C TYR A 88 -6.58 8.25 20.45
N ALA A 89 -6.50 7.25 21.33
CA ALA A 89 -6.97 7.35 22.72
C ALA A 89 -6.24 8.45 23.51
N ALA A 90 -4.94 8.64 23.29
CA ALA A 90 -4.15 9.69 23.94
C ALA A 90 -4.59 11.11 23.51
N VAL A 91 -4.93 11.29 22.23
CA VAL A 91 -5.40 12.60 21.71
C VAL A 91 -6.77 12.96 22.27
N ARG A 92 -7.66 11.98 22.51
CA ARG A 92 -8.97 12.19 23.13
C ARG A 92 -8.88 12.56 24.61
N ALA A 93 -7.90 12.04 25.34
CA ALA A 93 -7.71 12.34 26.76
C ALA A 93 -7.28 13.78 27.01
N VAL A 94 -6.48 14.37 26.10
CA VAL A 94 -6.02 15.77 26.20
C VAL A 94 -7.13 16.77 25.83
N ARG A 95 -8.13 16.37 25.03
CA ARG A 95 -9.28 17.22 24.65
C ARG A 95 -10.44 17.19 25.64
N ARG A 96 -10.19 16.90 26.91
CA ARG A 96 -11.17 17.19 27.97
C ARG A 96 -10.93 18.64 28.41
N PRO A 97 -11.75 19.62 28.01
CA PRO A 97 -11.65 20.94 28.61
C PRO A 97 -11.91 20.79 30.11
N CYS A 98 -10.95 21.19 30.93
CA CYS A 98 -11.15 21.32 32.37
C CYS A 98 -12.27 22.34 32.58
N ASN A 99 -13.49 21.85 32.81
CA ASN A 99 -14.55 22.65 33.38
C ASN A 99 -14.21 22.83 34.87
N PRO A 100 -14.00 24.06 35.38
CA PRO A 100 -13.95 24.25 36.82
C PRO A 100 -15.36 23.99 37.35
N LEU A 101 -15.50 22.95 38.16
CA LEU A 101 -16.74 22.68 38.90
C LEU A 101 -16.92 23.78 39.97
N PRO A 102 -18.18 24.21 40.25
CA PRO A 102 -18.51 25.28 41.19
C PRO A 102 -18.25 24.91 42.67
#